data_AF-A0A4S8HU95-F1
#
_entry.id   AF-A0A4S8HU95-F1
#
_cell.length_a   1.000
_cell.length_b   1.000
_cell.length_c   1.000
_cell.angle_alpha   90.00
_cell.angle_beta   90.00
_cell.angle_gamma   90.00
#
_symmetry.space_group_name_H-M   'P 1'
#
loop_
_entity.id
_entity.type
_entity.pdbx_description
1 polymer ?
#
loop_
_entity_poly.entity_id
_entity_poly.type
_entity_poly.pdbx_seq_one_letter_code
_entity_poly.pdbx_strand_id
1 'polypeptide(L)'
;MKKYSYSITVTADLRAAFEEGDINRIINELNAVIGSIPYDLWRADTEFIFHIITLLTFKNVGIDLSAEVHGSKGRADVIVKTKRFIYVLELKLDASAREALDQIFEKGYLQPYAGDERKKLAIGIGFSAEQRNIADHCVKEL
;
A
#
# COMPACT_ATOMS: atom_id res chain seq x y z
N MET A 1 24.40 21.20 -11.80
CA MET A 1 23.04 20.86 -12.29
C MET A 1 22.56 19.59 -11.61
N LYS A 2 21.59 19.66 -10.69
CA LYS A 2 20.92 18.45 -10.18
C LYS A 2 19.60 18.29 -10.95
N LYS A 3 19.53 17.29 -11.83
CA LYS A 3 18.28 16.90 -12.50
C LYS A 3 17.41 16.16 -11.48
N TYR A 4 16.49 16.86 -10.83
CA TYR A 4 15.42 16.24 -10.07
C TYR A 4 14.28 15.89 -11.04
N SER A 5 14.28 14.67 -11.57
CA SER A 5 13.24 14.14 -12.45
C SER A 5 12.74 12.76 -11.97
N TYR A 6 12.58 12.60 -10.65
CA TYR A 6 12.21 11.31 -10.05
C TYR A 6 10.68 11.05 -10.07
N SER A 7 9.85 12.10 -10.12
CA SER A 7 8.39 11.98 -9.92
C SER A 7 7.63 11.29 -11.07
N ILE A 8 8.12 11.35 -12.31
CA ILE A 8 7.46 10.73 -13.48
C ILE A 8 7.77 9.23 -13.57
N THR A 9 8.98 8.82 -13.13
CA THR A 9 9.42 7.42 -13.20
C THR A 9 8.68 6.55 -12.18
N VAL A 10 8.60 7.00 -10.92
CA VAL A 10 7.93 6.27 -9.82
C VAL A 10 6.46 5.98 -10.12
N THR A 11 5.73 6.91 -10.74
CA THR A 11 4.30 6.75 -11.03
C THR A 11 4.03 5.74 -12.14
N ALA A 12 4.83 5.75 -13.22
CA ALA A 12 4.72 4.75 -14.29
C ALA A 12 5.13 3.35 -13.80
N ASP A 13 6.18 3.27 -12.99
CA ASP A 13 6.71 2.02 -12.46
C ASP A 13 5.75 1.37 -11.46
N LEU A 14 5.15 2.16 -10.58
CA LEU A 14 4.15 1.68 -9.63
C LEU A 14 2.86 1.21 -10.33
N ARG A 15 2.48 1.87 -11.43
CA ARG A 15 1.33 1.44 -12.24
C ARG A 15 1.56 0.04 -12.79
N ALA A 16 2.69 -0.15 -13.46
CA ALA A 16 3.07 -1.44 -14.03
C ALA A 16 3.13 -2.52 -12.94
N ALA A 17 3.69 -2.20 -11.77
CA ALA A 17 3.77 -3.12 -10.64
C ALA A 17 2.40 -3.66 -10.20
N PHE A 18 1.39 -2.80 -10.09
CA PHE A 18 0.01 -3.22 -9.80
C PHE A 18 -0.67 -3.98 -10.96
N GLU A 19 -0.37 -3.64 -12.21
CA GLU A 19 -0.95 -4.35 -13.37
C GLU A 19 -0.33 -5.75 -13.57
N GLU A 20 0.93 -5.92 -13.19
CA GLU A 20 1.71 -7.16 -13.31
C GLU A 20 1.59 -8.08 -12.08
N GLY A 21 1.28 -7.53 -10.91
CA GLY A 21 1.27 -8.27 -9.64
C GLY A 21 2.61 -8.31 -8.94
N ASP A 22 3.52 -7.38 -9.25
CA ASP A 22 4.87 -7.33 -8.66
C ASP A 22 4.84 -6.61 -7.30
N ILE A 23 4.64 -7.40 -6.24
CA ILE A 23 4.58 -6.87 -4.88
C ILE A 23 5.91 -6.26 -4.46
N ASN A 24 7.04 -6.86 -4.83
CA ASN A 24 8.35 -6.32 -4.46
C ASN A 24 8.56 -4.94 -5.07
N ARG A 25 8.16 -4.73 -6.33
CA ARG A 25 8.22 -3.42 -6.96
C ARG A 25 7.29 -2.41 -6.29
N ILE A 26 6.05 -2.79 -5.92
CA ILE A 26 5.14 -1.92 -5.14
C ILE A 26 5.81 -1.44 -3.84
N ILE A 27 6.40 -2.37 -3.07
CA ILE A 27 7.07 -2.06 -1.80
C ILE A 27 8.30 -1.17 -2.02
N ASN A 28 9.10 -1.45 -3.05
CA ASN A 28 10.30 -0.67 -3.39
C ASN A 28 9.95 0.76 -3.80
N GLU A 29 8.93 0.95 -4.64
CA GLU A 29 8.47 2.28 -5.04
C GLU A 29 7.93 3.08 -3.85
N LEU A 30 7.17 2.43 -2.96
CA LEU A 30 6.66 3.09 -1.75
C LEU A 30 7.80 3.49 -0.80
N ASN A 31 8.79 2.62 -0.58
CA ASN A 31 10.01 2.95 0.16
C ASN A 31 10.80 4.08 -0.50
N ALA A 32 10.89 4.12 -1.83
CA ALA A 32 11.57 5.20 -2.55
C ALA A 32 10.86 6.55 -2.34
N VAL A 33 9.52 6.57 -2.36
CA VAL A 33 8.74 7.78 -2.05
C VAL A 33 8.95 8.21 -0.60
N ILE A 34 8.82 7.30 0.35
CA ILE A 34 9.03 7.59 1.77
C ILE A 34 10.43 8.14 1.99
N GLY A 35 11.46 7.50 1.44
CA GLY A 35 12.87 7.92 1.56
C GLY A 35 13.19 9.26 0.87
N SER A 36 12.37 9.69 -0.11
CA SER A 36 12.57 10.96 -0.81
C SER A 36 12.20 12.20 0.02
N ILE A 37 11.38 12.03 1.08
CA ILE A 37 10.96 13.17 1.91
C ILE A 37 12.15 13.64 2.78
N PRO A 38 12.46 14.94 2.87
CA PRO A 38 13.52 15.43 3.75
C PRO A 38 13.28 15.08 5.22
N TYR A 39 14.34 14.78 5.97
CA TYR A 39 14.24 14.46 7.41
C TYR A 39 13.52 15.57 8.21
N ASP A 40 13.82 16.84 7.92
CA ASP A 40 13.23 17.99 8.62
C ASP A 40 11.72 18.16 8.39
N LEU A 41 11.18 17.55 7.33
CA LEU A 41 9.75 17.55 7.01
C LEU A 41 9.03 16.30 7.54
N TRP A 42 9.77 15.35 8.10
CA TRP A 42 9.23 14.06 8.54
C TRP A 42 8.84 14.09 10.01
N ARG A 43 7.56 13.82 10.30
CA ARG A 43 7.07 13.55 11.66
C ARG A 43 6.49 12.13 11.70
N ALA A 44 7.36 11.19 12.09
CA ALA A 44 7.14 9.74 12.04
C ALA A 44 6.18 9.19 13.11
N ASP A 45 5.77 10.02 14.05
CA ASP A 45 5.16 9.62 15.32
C ASP A 45 3.69 9.23 15.18
N THR A 46 3.16 9.21 13.96
CA THR A 46 1.77 8.83 13.70
C THR A 46 1.67 7.90 12.51
N GLU A 47 0.94 6.80 12.67
CA GLU A 47 0.57 5.89 11.59
C GLU A 47 -0.10 6.65 10.41
N PHE A 48 -0.80 7.74 10.74
CA PHE A 48 -1.44 8.64 9.79
C PHE A 48 -0.50 9.17 8.69
N ILE A 49 0.78 9.45 8.99
CA ILE A 49 1.71 9.95 7.95
C ILE A 49 2.01 8.88 6.90
N PHE A 50 2.15 7.62 7.31
CA PHE A 50 2.38 6.51 6.41
C PHE A 50 1.13 6.20 5.59
N HIS A 51 -0.05 6.26 6.21
CA HIS A 51 -1.33 6.15 5.51
C HIS A 51 -1.50 7.22 4.43
N ILE A 52 -1.32 8.51 4.78
CA ILE A 52 -1.55 9.60 3.81
C ILE A 52 -0.53 9.58 2.67
N ILE A 53 0.75 9.26 2.94
CA ILE A 53 1.77 9.13 1.91
C ILE A 53 1.43 7.98 0.97
N THR A 54 1.08 6.81 1.51
CA THR A 54 0.70 5.65 0.69
C THR A 54 -0.50 5.98 -0.19
N LEU A 55 -1.53 6.59 0.40
CA LEU A 55 -2.74 6.99 -0.29
C LEU A 55 -2.46 7.98 -1.44
N LEU A 56 -1.72 9.05 -1.16
CA LEU A 56 -1.40 10.07 -2.16
C LEU A 56 -0.51 9.49 -3.26
N THR A 57 0.46 8.65 -2.90
CA THR A 57 1.32 7.95 -3.86
C THR A 57 0.47 7.17 -4.84
N PHE A 58 -0.45 6.34 -4.34
CA PHE A 58 -1.23 5.45 -5.20
C PHE A 58 -2.31 6.17 -6.00
N LYS A 59 -2.94 7.24 -5.45
CA LYS A 59 -3.89 8.08 -6.20
C LYS A 59 -3.27 8.70 -7.45
N ASN A 60 -1.99 9.05 -7.39
CA ASN A 60 -1.27 9.67 -8.51
C ASN A 60 -0.93 8.68 -9.65
N VAL A 61 -1.16 7.38 -9.47
CA VAL A 61 -0.87 6.32 -10.46
C VAL A 61 -1.99 6.16 -11.50
N GLY A 62 -3.16 6.77 -11.27
CA GLY A 62 -4.31 6.68 -12.18
C GLY A 62 -4.89 5.27 -12.30
N ILE A 63 -4.76 4.47 -11.23
CA ILE A 63 -5.42 3.17 -11.06
C ILE A 63 -6.70 3.38 -10.23
N ASP A 64 -7.70 2.51 -10.43
CA ASP A 64 -8.89 2.48 -9.58
C ASP A 64 -8.48 2.16 -8.13
N LEU A 65 -8.51 3.20 -7.31
CA LEU A 65 -8.15 3.16 -5.90
C LEU A 65 -9.33 3.62 -5.06
N SER A 66 -9.70 2.79 -4.11
CA SER A 66 -10.64 3.14 -3.05
C SER A 66 -9.88 3.06 -1.72
N ALA A 67 -9.84 4.17 -0.99
CA ALA A 67 -9.24 4.20 0.34
C ALA A 67 -10.31 4.45 1.38
N GLU A 68 -10.02 4.02 2.61
CA GLU A 68 -10.97 4.14 3.71
C GLU A 68 -12.34 3.53 3.34
N VAL A 69 -12.31 2.33 2.74
CA VAL A 69 -13.54 1.67 2.28
C VAL A 69 -14.26 1.06 3.47
N HIS A 70 -15.36 1.69 3.86
CA HIS A 70 -16.17 1.27 5.00
C HIS A 70 -17.02 0.04 4.62
N GLY A 71 -16.87 -1.03 5.37
CA GLY A 71 -17.74 -2.20 5.37
C GLY A 71 -18.47 -2.36 6.70
N SER A 72 -19.34 -3.37 6.80
CA SER A 72 -20.12 -3.65 8.01
C SER A 72 -19.28 -4.07 9.23
N LYS A 73 -18.01 -4.46 9.03
CA LYS A 73 -17.12 -4.97 10.07
C LYS A 73 -15.93 -4.05 10.40
N GLY A 74 -15.79 -2.94 9.68
CA GLY A 74 -14.64 -2.05 9.77
C GLY A 74 -14.30 -1.45 8.41
N ARG A 75 -13.11 -0.89 8.30
CA ARG A 75 -12.64 -0.16 7.13
C ARG A 75 -11.28 -0.65 6.67
N ALA A 76 -11.14 -0.95 5.38
CA ALA A 76 -9.84 -1.25 4.81
C ALA A 76 -9.09 0.05 4.52
N ASP A 77 -7.78 0.08 4.77
CA ASP A 77 -6.97 1.28 4.52
C ASP A 77 -6.93 1.60 3.03
N VAL A 78 -6.56 0.60 2.20
CA VAL A 78 -6.41 0.79 0.76
C VAL A 78 -6.91 -0.43 -0.02
N ILE A 79 -7.72 -0.19 -1.04
CA ILE A 79 -8.13 -1.17 -2.05
C ILE A 79 -7.68 -0.66 -3.42
N VAL A 80 -6.93 -1.48 -4.15
CA VAL A 80 -6.48 -1.18 -5.51
C VAL A 80 -7.06 -2.22 -6.47
N LYS A 81 -7.61 -1.76 -7.59
CA LYS A 81 -8.24 -2.62 -8.60
C LYS A 81 -7.58 -2.41 -9.95
N THR A 82 -7.09 -3.49 -10.54
CA THR A 82 -6.61 -3.51 -11.92
C THR A 82 -7.50 -4.42 -12.77
N LYS A 83 -7.12 -4.64 -14.03
CA LYS A 83 -7.79 -5.60 -14.91
C LYS A 83 -7.60 -7.05 -14.45
N ARG A 84 -6.56 -7.35 -13.67
CA ARG A 84 -6.16 -8.72 -13.32
C ARG A 84 -6.17 -8.98 -11.82
N PHE A 85 -6.11 -7.94 -11.01
CA PHE A 85 -5.93 -8.06 -9.56
C PHE A 85 -6.87 -7.14 -8.79
N ILE A 86 -7.20 -7.56 -7.57
CA ILE A 86 -7.80 -6.76 -6.52
C ILE A 86 -6.88 -6.90 -5.31
N TYR A 87 -6.32 -5.78 -4.88
CA TYR A 87 -5.47 -5.70 -3.71
C TYR A 87 -6.25 -5.11 -2.55
N VAL A 88 -6.11 -5.71 -1.38
CA VAL A 88 -6.45 -5.06 -0.10
C VAL A 88 -5.15 -4.92 0.68
N LEU A 89 -4.83 -3.70 1.07
CA LEU A 89 -3.68 -3.40 1.90
C LEU A 89 -4.14 -2.88 3.25
N GLU A 90 -3.48 -3.36 4.30
CA GLU A 90 -3.62 -2.87 5.66
C GLU A 90 -2.24 -2.44 6.15
N LEU A 91 -2.18 -1.26 6.74
CA LEU A 91 -0.96 -0.54 7.04
C LEU A 91 -0.86 -0.31 8.55
N LYS A 92 0.24 -0.74 9.17
CA LYS A 92 0.48 -0.50 10.60
C LYS A 92 1.83 0.14 10.87
N LEU A 93 1.89 1.02 11.87
CA LEU A 93 3.14 1.59 12.37
C LEU A 93 3.64 0.83 13.60
N ASP A 94 4.91 0.45 13.60
CA ASP A 94 5.60 -0.25 14.70
C ASP A 94 4.86 -1.52 15.18
N ALA A 95 4.17 -2.19 14.26
CA ALA A 95 3.55 -3.49 14.41
C ALA A 95 3.87 -4.38 13.21
N SER A 96 3.68 -5.70 13.36
CA SER A 96 4.09 -6.63 12.31
C SER A 96 3.16 -6.61 11.09
N ALA A 97 3.72 -6.85 9.90
CA ALA A 97 2.93 -7.09 8.69
C ALA A 97 1.97 -8.28 8.84
N ARG A 98 2.28 -9.23 9.73
CA ARG A 98 1.41 -10.36 10.02
C ARG A 98 0.12 -9.92 10.69
N GLU A 99 0.19 -9.05 11.69
CA GLU A 99 -0.99 -8.50 12.36
C GLU A 99 -1.87 -7.71 11.39
N ALA A 100 -1.26 -6.93 10.49
CA ALA A 100 -1.98 -6.23 9.44
C ALA A 100 -2.67 -7.22 8.48
N LEU A 101 -1.99 -8.29 8.07
CA LEU A 101 -2.56 -9.31 7.20
C LEU A 101 -3.73 -10.05 7.87
N ASP A 102 -3.59 -10.43 9.14
CA ASP A 102 -4.64 -11.15 9.88
C ASP A 102 -5.90 -10.28 10.04
N GLN A 103 -5.74 -8.95 10.23
CA GLN A 103 -6.84 -7.99 10.25
C GLN A 103 -7.64 -7.99 8.93
N ILE A 104 -6.98 -8.06 7.76
CA ILE A 104 -7.67 -8.14 6.46
C ILE A 104 -8.62 -9.35 6.41
N PHE A 105 -8.15 -10.52 6.87
CA PHE A 105 -8.94 -11.75 6.84
C PHE A 105 -10.05 -11.77 7.90
N GLU A 106 -9.77 -11.30 9.12
CA GLU A 106 -10.76 -11.22 10.20
C GLU A 106 -11.95 -10.34 9.80
N LYS A 107 -11.65 -9.20 9.17
CA LYS A 107 -12.67 -8.25 8.71
C LYS A 107 -13.35 -8.67 7.42
N GLY A 108 -12.75 -9.63 6.69
CA GLY A 108 -13.31 -10.20 5.48
C GLY A 108 -13.32 -9.21 4.30
N TYR A 109 -12.35 -8.31 4.21
CA TYR A 109 -12.33 -7.25 3.21
C TYR A 109 -12.26 -7.76 1.76
N LEU A 110 -11.79 -8.99 1.54
CA LEU A 110 -11.79 -9.64 0.23
C LEU A 110 -13.06 -10.44 -0.08
N GLN A 111 -13.92 -10.70 0.91
CA GLN A 111 -15.15 -11.51 0.73
C GLN A 111 -16.11 -10.96 -0.33
N PRO A 112 -16.35 -9.63 -0.44
CA PRO A 112 -17.22 -9.08 -1.49
C PRO A 112 -16.73 -9.36 -2.92
N TYR A 113 -15.46 -9.72 -3.09
CA TYR A 113 -14.81 -9.97 -4.37
C TYR A 113 -14.59 -11.47 -4.67
N ALA A 114 -15.13 -12.38 -3.84
CA ALA A 114 -14.90 -13.82 -4.00
C ALA A 114 -15.30 -14.35 -5.39
N GLY A 115 -16.41 -13.85 -5.95
CA GLY A 115 -16.89 -14.19 -7.29
C GLY A 115 -16.28 -13.39 -8.45
N ASP A 116 -15.38 -12.45 -8.16
CA ASP A 116 -14.67 -11.68 -9.17
C ASP A 116 -13.56 -12.54 -9.81
N GLU A 117 -13.43 -12.48 -11.13
CA GLU A 117 -12.45 -13.26 -11.91
C GLU A 117 -11.00 -12.84 -11.67
N ARG A 118 -10.80 -11.61 -11.17
CA ARG A 118 -9.47 -11.10 -10.83
C ARG A 118 -8.88 -11.89 -9.66
N LYS A 119 -7.55 -11.89 -9.55
CA LYS A 119 -6.83 -12.44 -8.40
C LYS A 119 -6.96 -11.51 -7.20
N LYS A 120 -7.22 -12.06 -6.01
CA LYS A 120 -7.43 -11.30 -4.78
C LYS A 120 -6.20 -11.41 -3.90
N LEU A 121 -5.50 -10.32 -3.66
CA LEU A 121 -4.26 -10.29 -2.89
C LEU A 121 -4.45 -9.44 -1.63
N ALA A 122 -4.28 -10.05 -0.46
CA ALA A 122 -4.16 -9.36 0.82
C ALA A 122 -2.69 -9.04 1.07
N ILE A 123 -2.39 -7.79 1.42
CA ILE A 123 -1.04 -7.33 1.73
C ILE A 123 -1.06 -6.63 3.09
N GLY A 124 -0.43 -7.25 4.08
CA GLY A 124 -0.12 -6.57 5.35
C GLY A 124 1.22 -5.87 5.23
N ILE A 125 1.31 -4.62 5.69
CA ILE A 125 2.54 -3.82 5.67
C ILE A 125 2.81 -3.30 7.08
N GLY A 126 3.98 -3.61 7.63
CA GLY A 126 4.50 -3.03 8.86
C GLY A 126 5.54 -1.96 8.55
N PHE A 127 5.32 -0.74 9.03
CA PHE A 127 6.27 0.36 8.93
C PHE A 127 7.10 0.46 10.22
N SER A 128 8.33 0.96 10.09
CA SER A 128 9.15 1.38 11.23
C SER A 128 9.21 2.90 11.32
N ALA A 129 8.81 3.46 12.46
CA ALA A 129 8.98 4.89 12.73
C ALA A 129 10.47 5.27 12.79
N GLU A 130 11.29 4.38 13.38
CA GLU A 130 12.74 4.56 13.55
C GLU A 130 13.48 4.53 12.21
N GLN A 131 13.27 3.48 11.41
CA GLN A 131 13.98 3.31 10.14
C GLN A 131 13.34 4.08 8.99
N ARG A 132 12.11 4.56 9.18
CA ARG A 132 11.37 5.35 8.20
C ARG A 132 11.22 4.64 6.86
N ASN A 133 10.73 3.41 6.95
CA ASN A 133 10.56 2.51 5.81
C ASN A 133 9.47 1.49 6.14
N ILE A 134 9.21 0.63 5.17
CA ILE A 134 8.51 -0.63 5.39
C ILE A 134 9.52 -1.60 6.02
N ALA A 135 9.25 -2.02 7.26
CA ALA A 135 10.07 -2.96 8.00
C ALA A 135 9.85 -4.40 7.54
N ASP A 136 8.59 -4.76 7.29
CA ASP A 136 8.18 -6.06 6.79
C ASP A 136 6.89 -5.97 5.95
N HIS A 137 6.65 -6.99 5.14
CA HIS A 137 5.39 -7.15 4.41
C HIS A 137 5.01 -8.63 4.32
N CYS A 138 3.71 -8.91 4.29
CA CYS A 138 3.16 -10.26 4.15
C CYS A 138 2.10 -10.25 3.05
N VAL A 139 2.09 -11.28 2.20
CA VAL A 139 1.14 -11.41 1.09
C VAL A 139 0.42 -12.73 1.18
N LYS A 140 -0.89 -12.72 0.92
CA LYS A 140 -1.68 -13.93 0.77
C LYS A 140 -2.76 -13.77 -0.29
N GLU A 141 -2.87 -14.75 -1.19
CA GLU A 141 -3.97 -14.85 -2.15
C GLU A 141 -5.20 -15.45 -1.47
N LEU A 142 -6.39 -14.93 -1.76
CA LEU A 142 -7.68 -15.49 -1.33
C LEU A 142 -8.15 -16.57 -2.31
#